data_AF-A0A6J6EC42-F1
#
_entry.id   AF-A0A6J6EC42-F1
#
_cell.length_a   1.000
_cell.length_b   1.000
_cell.length_c   1.000
_cell.angle_alpha   90.00
_cell.angle_beta   90.00
_cell.angle_gamma   90.00
#
_symmetry.space_group_name_H-M   'P 1'
#
loop_
_entity.id
_entity.type
_entity.pdbx_description
1 polymer ?
#
loop_
_entity_poly.entity_id
_entity_poly.type
_entity_poly.pdbx_seq_one_letter_code
_entity_poly.pdbx_strand_id
1 'polypeptide(L)'
;MAEFTFFVDADLYMMNGGELAATEEDLHAAGIRSVDIPKEYGADLGDRIPVRVNGATSGIRFYAKLLGMTDSLQLEEMERVLAAAEKREKSSEE
;
A
#
# COMPACT_ATOMS: atom_id res chain seq x y z
N MET A 1 -0.62 1.62 -14.09
CA MET A 1 -0.45 2.02 -12.67
C MET A 1 -1.68 1.63 -11.88
N ALA A 2 -1.50 1.31 -10.60
CA ALA A 2 -2.53 0.88 -9.68
C ALA A 2 -2.49 1.71 -8.38
N GLU A 3 -3.57 1.61 -7.61
CA GLU A 3 -3.70 2.21 -6.27
C GLU A 3 -4.33 1.19 -5.33
N PHE A 4 -3.82 1.12 -4.09
CA PHE A 4 -4.40 0.32 -3.02
C PHE A 4 -4.29 1.04 -1.68
N THR A 5 -5.27 0.87 -0.81
CA THR A 5 -5.27 1.43 0.55
C THR A 5 -5.13 0.30 1.56
N PHE A 6 -4.01 0.29 2.29
CA PHE A 6 -3.77 -0.62 3.40
C PHE A 6 -4.39 -0.05 4.67
N PHE A 7 -4.93 -0.90 5.54
CA PHE A 7 -5.34 -0.49 6.88
C PHE A 7 -4.39 -1.15 7.87
N VAL A 8 -3.43 -0.37 8.36
CA VAL A 8 -2.41 -0.84 9.30
C VAL A 8 -2.79 -0.47 10.72
N ASP A 9 -2.35 -1.27 11.69
CA ASP A 9 -2.55 -0.98 13.10
C ASP A 9 -1.70 0.24 13.52
N ALA A 10 -2.31 1.17 14.25
CA ALA A 10 -1.69 2.43 14.66
C ALA A 10 -0.57 2.19 15.66
N ASP A 11 -0.72 1.24 16.58
CA ASP A 11 0.34 0.86 17.50
C ASP A 11 1.51 0.25 16.74
N LEU A 12 1.27 -0.67 15.79
CA LEU A 12 2.34 -1.25 14.96
C LEU A 12 3.08 -0.19 14.14
N TYR A 13 2.33 0.75 13.56
CA TYR A 13 2.89 1.82 12.73
C TYR A 13 3.70 2.84 13.55
N MET A 14 3.18 3.22 14.73
CA MET A 14 3.86 4.13 15.67
C MET A 14 5.05 3.47 16.38
N MET A 15 5.00 2.15 16.64
CA MET A 15 6.07 1.40 17.28
C MET A 15 7.33 1.29 16.39
N ASN A 16 7.16 1.31 15.06
CA ASN A 16 8.26 1.48 14.11
C ASN A 16 8.69 2.96 13.91
N GLY A 17 8.18 3.90 14.72
CA GLY A 17 8.49 5.32 14.61
C GLY A 17 7.98 5.98 13.33
N GLY A 18 7.07 5.34 12.60
CA GLY A 18 6.70 5.76 11.24
C GLY A 18 7.84 5.59 10.21
N GLU A 19 8.96 4.96 10.59
CA GLU A 19 10.08 4.67 9.70
C GLU A 19 9.88 3.30 9.07
N LEU A 20 9.64 3.28 7.77
CA LEU A 20 9.69 2.06 6.98
C LEU A 20 11.15 1.64 6.83
N ALA A 21 11.41 0.34 6.76
CA ALA A 21 12.75 -0.20 6.45
C ALA A 21 13.14 -0.01 4.96
N ALA A 22 12.79 1.12 4.35
CA ALA A 22 13.08 1.50 2.98
C ALA A 22 13.17 3.03 2.86
N THR A 23 14.09 3.49 2.02
CA THR A 23 14.21 4.92 1.68
C THR A 23 13.19 5.31 0.60
N GLU A 24 12.97 6.61 0.39
CA GLU A 24 12.14 7.09 -0.73
C GLU A 24 12.67 6.61 -2.10
N GLU A 25 13.99 6.50 -2.25
CA GLU A 25 14.63 5.96 -3.46
C GLU A 25 14.30 4.48 -3.67
N ASP A 26 14.31 3.67 -2.62
CA ASP A 26 13.92 2.26 -2.69
C ASP A 26 12.45 2.09 -3.08
N LEU A 27 11.57 2.94 -2.54
CA LEU A 27 10.15 2.97 -2.88
C LEU A 27 9.97 3.30 -4.37
N HIS A 28 10.67 4.34 -4.85
CA HIS A 28 10.59 4.74 -6.24
C HIS A 28 11.18 3.67 -7.19
N ALA A 29 12.29 3.04 -6.81
CA ALA A 29 12.90 1.92 -7.54
C ALA A 29 11.99 0.69 -7.61
N ALA A 30 11.22 0.41 -6.55
CA ALA A 30 10.20 -0.63 -6.55
C ALA A 30 8.97 -0.29 -7.42
N GLY A 31 8.85 0.97 -7.85
CA GLY A 31 7.76 1.46 -8.70
C GLY A 31 6.64 2.15 -7.92
N ILE A 32 6.84 2.49 -6.65
CA ILE A 32 5.93 3.37 -5.89
C ILE A 32 6.09 4.81 -6.38
N ARG A 33 4.97 5.48 -6.58
CA ARG A 33 4.90 6.89 -7.01
C ARG A 33 4.53 7.82 -5.88
N SER A 34 3.61 7.40 -5.03
CA SER A 34 3.23 8.17 -3.86
C SER A 34 2.67 7.26 -2.78
N VAL A 35 2.87 7.71 -1.55
CA VAL A 35 2.24 7.17 -0.35
C VAL A 35 1.55 8.34 0.34
N ASP A 36 0.24 8.22 0.53
CA ASP A 36 -0.57 9.20 1.23
C ASP A 36 -1.08 8.61 2.54
N ILE A 37 -0.76 9.29 3.63
CA ILE A 37 -1.16 8.93 5.00
C ILE A 37 -1.93 10.12 5.53
N PRO A 38 -3.27 10.07 5.56
CA PRO A 38 -4.07 11.12 6.15
C PRO A 38 -3.57 11.54 7.54
N LYS A 39 -3.52 12.85 7.79
CA LYS A 39 -3.08 13.41 9.08
C LYS A 39 -4.19 13.44 10.13
N GLU A 40 -5.44 13.40 9.69
CA GLU A 40 -6.64 13.44 10.51
C GLU A 40 -7.47 12.20 10.17
N TYR A 41 -7.34 11.16 10.98
CA TYR A 41 -8.27 10.04 10.92
C TYR A 41 -9.41 10.33 11.89
N GLY A 42 -10.64 10.24 11.41
CA GLY A 42 -11.82 10.31 12.27
C GLY A 42 -11.75 9.19 13.32
N ALA A 43 -12.11 9.52 14.56
CA ALA A 43 -12.15 8.60 15.69
C ALA A 43 -12.99 7.31 15.43
N ASP A 44 -13.73 7.27 14.32
CA ASP A 44 -14.59 6.17 13.88
C ASP A 44 -13.85 4.99 13.21
N LEU A 45 -12.57 5.13 12.79
CA LEU A 45 -11.80 4.02 12.20
C LEU A 45 -11.05 3.15 13.24
N GLY A 46 -11.18 3.48 14.53
CA GLY A 46 -10.48 2.79 15.62
C GLY A 46 -8.95 2.98 15.55
N ASP A 47 -8.20 1.98 16.01
CA ASP A 47 -6.72 1.96 16.01
C ASP A 47 -6.11 1.63 14.64
N ARG A 48 -6.79 1.91 13.51
CA ARG A 48 -6.29 1.59 12.16
C ARG A 48 -6.03 2.84 11.32
N ILE A 49 -4.86 2.87 10.69
CA ILE A 49 -4.34 3.93 9.81
C ILE A 49 -4.49 3.50 8.34
N PRO A 50 -5.37 4.16 7.56
CA PRO A 50 -5.41 4.01 6.12
C PRO A 50 -4.15 4.56 5.44
N VAL A 51 -3.32 3.71 4.84
CA VAL A 51 -2.14 4.09 4.05
C VAL A 51 -2.45 3.85 2.58
N ARG A 52 -2.63 4.93 1.81
CA ARG A 52 -2.90 4.87 0.37
C ARG A 52 -1.59 4.85 -0.41
N VAL A 53 -1.45 3.88 -1.31
CA VAL A 53 -0.22 3.65 -2.07
C VAL A 53 -0.55 3.62 -3.54
N ASN A 54 0.15 4.43 -4.32
CA ASN A 54 0.00 4.51 -5.77
C ASN A 54 1.31 4.11 -6.45
N GLY A 55 1.25 3.29 -7.50
CA GLY A 55 2.45 2.87 -8.23
C GLY A 55 2.23 1.72 -9.20
N ALA A 56 3.34 1.06 -9.58
CA ALA A 56 3.32 -0.20 -10.30
C ALA A 56 2.76 -1.33 -9.41
N THR A 57 2.18 -2.36 -10.01
CA THR A 57 1.66 -3.51 -9.25
C THR A 57 2.74 -4.22 -8.44
N SER A 58 3.96 -4.31 -8.97
CA SER A 58 5.14 -4.79 -8.25
C SER A 58 5.49 -3.94 -7.03
N GLY A 59 5.38 -2.61 -7.15
CA GLY A 59 5.67 -1.68 -6.07
C GLY A 59 4.68 -1.81 -4.93
N ILE A 60 3.39 -1.94 -5.24
CA ILE A 60 2.35 -2.13 -4.21
C ILE A 60 2.56 -3.45 -3.46
N ARG A 61 2.91 -4.54 -4.16
CA ARG A 61 3.29 -5.82 -3.53
C ARG A 61 4.52 -5.69 -2.63
N PHE A 62 5.52 -4.91 -3.06
CA PHE A 62 6.70 -4.61 -2.26
C PHE A 62 6.33 -3.86 -0.98
N TYR A 63 5.48 -2.83 -1.09
CA TYR A 63 5.03 -2.03 0.04
C TYR A 63 4.23 -2.84 1.06
N ALA A 64 3.38 -3.77 0.62
CA ALA A 64 2.67 -4.69 1.52
C ALA A 64 3.61 -5.51 2.40
N LYS A 65 4.73 -5.99 1.83
CA LYS A 65 5.77 -6.73 2.57
C LYS A 65 6.51 -5.82 3.54
N LEU A 66 6.80 -4.59 3.12
CA LEU A 66 7.48 -3.58 3.94
C LEU A 66 6.65 -3.19 5.17
N LEU A 67 5.33 -3.11 5.02
CA LEU A 67 4.38 -2.92 6.12
C LEU A 67 4.26 -4.13 7.05
N GLY A 68 4.83 -5.28 6.69
CA GLY A 68 4.61 -6.53 7.43
C GLY A 68 3.15 -6.97 7.42
N MET A 69 2.40 -6.68 6.34
CA MET A 69 0.98 -6.99 6.26
C MET A 69 0.74 -8.50 6.33
N THR A 70 -0.01 -8.93 7.34
CA THR A 70 -0.37 -10.34 7.59
C THR A 70 -1.87 -10.61 7.46
N ASP A 71 -2.70 -9.57 7.34
CA ASP A 71 -4.14 -9.70 7.17
C ASP A 71 -4.46 -10.33 5.81
N SER A 72 -4.99 -11.56 5.84
CA SER A 72 -5.24 -12.32 4.62
C SER A 72 -6.28 -11.65 3.72
N LEU A 73 -7.30 -11.03 4.31
CA LEU A 73 -8.36 -10.36 3.57
C LEU A 73 -7.80 -9.15 2.79
N GLN A 74 -6.97 -8.33 3.41
CA GLN A 74 -6.32 -7.21 2.71
C GLN A 74 -5.38 -7.68 1.61
N LEU A 75 -4.63 -8.77 1.83
CA LEU A 75 -3.74 -9.33 0.81
C LEU A 75 -4.52 -9.90 -0.39
N GLU A 76 -5.62 -10.61 -0.14
CA GLU A 76 -6.49 -11.13 -1.19
C GLU A 76 -7.14 -10.00 -2.00
N GLU A 77 -7.64 -8.97 -1.34
CA GLU A 77 -8.23 -7.81 -2.01
C GLU A 77 -7.18 -7.01 -2.78
N MET A 78 -5.97 -6.86 -2.24
CA MET A 78 -4.84 -6.25 -2.96
C MET A 78 -4.57 -7.02 -4.25
N GLU A 79 -4.36 -8.33 -4.21
CA GLU A 79 -4.09 -9.13 -5.41
C GLU A 79 -5.22 -9.05 -6.43
N ARG A 80 -6.48 -9.00 -5.99
CA ARG A 80 -7.63 -8.77 -6.89
C ARG A 80 -7.54 -7.41 -7.59
N VAL A 81 -7.26 -6.34 -6.85
CA VAL A 81 -7.14 -4.98 -7.41
C VAL A 81 -5.96 -4.90 -8.38
N LEU A 82 -4.82 -5.47 -8.02
CA LEU A 82 -3.62 -5.49 -8.87
C LEU A 82 -3.85 -6.30 -10.15
N ALA A 83 -4.46 -7.47 -10.05
CA ALA A 83 -4.79 -8.29 -11.22
C ALA A 83 -5.77 -7.57 -12.17
N ALA A 84 -6.71 -6.78 -11.64
CA ALA A 84 -7.60 -5.96 -12.46
C ALA A 84 -6.85 -4.80 -13.15
N ALA A 85 -5.88 -4.18 -12.47
CA ALA A 85 -5.04 -3.16 -13.06
C ALA A 85 -4.13 -3.72 -14.17
N GLU A 86 -3.49 -4.86 -13.94
CA GLU A 86 -2.63 -5.55 -14.93
C GLU A 86 -3.41 -5.94 -16.19
N LYS A 87 -4.68 -6.35 -16.04
CA LYS A 87 -5.57 -6.62 -17.18
C LYS A 87 -5.88 -5.35 -17.97
N ARG A 88 -6.15 -4.23 -17.29
CA ARG A 88 -6.45 -2.94 -17.95
C ARG A 88 -5.25 -2.38 -18.71
N GLU A 89 -4.04 -2.55 -18.18
CA GLU A 89 -2.80 -2.17 -18.86
C GLU A 89 -2.64 -2.96 -20.17
N LYS A 90 -2.76 -4.29 -20.10
CA LYS A 90 -2.66 -5.15 -21.29
C LYS A 90 -3.73 -4.85 -22.34
N SER A 91 -4.97 -4.57 -21.94
CA SER A 91 -6.05 -4.21 -22.87
C SER A 91 -5.92 -2.82 -23.49
N SER A 92 -5.02 -1.96 -23.00
CA SER A 92 -4.74 -0.65 -23.59
C SER A 92 -3.55 -0.68 -24.57
N GLU A 93 -2.83 -1.80 -24.63
CA GLU A 93 -1.68 -2.03 -25.51
C GLU A 93 -2.04 -2.88 -26.75
N GLU A 94 -3.30 -3.29 -26.91
CA GLU A 94 -3.89 -3.97 -28.09
C GLU A 94 -4.75 -3.02 -28.94
#